data_AF-A0AAN8A343-F1
#
_entry.id   AF-A0AAN8A343-F1
#
_cell.length_a   1.000
_cell.length_b   1.000
_cell.length_c   1.000
_cell.angle_alpha   90.00
_cell.angle_beta   90.00
_cell.angle_gamma   90.00
#
_symmetry.space_group_name_H-M   'P 1'
#
loop_
_entity.id
_entity.type
_entity.pdbx_description
1 polymer ?
#
loop_
_entity_poly.entity_id
_entity_poly.type
_entity_poly.pdbx_seq_one_letter_code
_entity_poly.pdbx_strand_id
1 'polypeptide(L)'
;MAPRRHFGFRRIRPTFSADSEDAAVNHLQKLYGNKLRSVKVAFLSTGNSVGFELFEFTDPPIRKPDLENWTLEEQYQRGGFFHICLTVPDPAGKCKEVCADGAAQIGETIPGFDGNVGLYFRDPYGNVVELMSGNFEQLLANTA
;
A
#
# COMPACT_ATOMS: atom_id res chain seq x y z
N MET A 1 -13.37 -5.56 -19.06
CA MET A 1 -12.44 -6.40 -18.27
C MET A 1 -12.73 -6.20 -16.80
N ALA A 2 -12.73 -7.27 -15.99
CA ALA A 2 -12.77 -7.12 -14.54
C ALA A 2 -11.44 -6.48 -14.06
N PRO A 3 -11.45 -5.62 -13.03
CA PRO A 3 -10.23 -5.02 -12.50
C PRO A 3 -9.27 -6.12 -12.03
N ARG A 4 -8.00 -6.01 -12.43
CA ARG A 4 -6.95 -6.96 -12.07
C ARG A 4 -6.67 -6.83 -10.57
N ARG A 5 -6.60 -7.95 -9.87
CA ARG A 5 -6.36 -7.98 -8.41
C ARG A 5 -4.90 -8.34 -8.16
N HIS A 6 -4.20 -7.49 -7.44
CA HIS A 6 -2.83 -7.76 -6.98
C HIS A 6 -2.81 -8.30 -5.55
N PHE A 7 -1.74 -9.02 -5.21
CA PHE A 7 -1.38 -9.41 -3.84
C PHE A 7 -2.39 -10.24 -3.04
N GLY A 8 -3.43 -10.78 -3.68
CA GLY A 8 -4.40 -11.67 -3.02
C GLY A 8 -5.27 -11.00 -1.96
N PHE A 9 -5.28 -9.66 -1.88
CA PHE A 9 -6.10 -8.93 -0.92
C PHE A 9 -7.58 -9.21 -1.14
N ARG A 10 -8.27 -9.56 -0.05
CA ARG A 10 -9.71 -9.82 -0.07
C ARG A 10 -10.45 -8.62 0.48
N ARG A 11 -11.33 -8.03 -0.35
CA ARG A 11 -12.29 -7.04 0.10
C ARG A 11 -13.31 -7.69 1.03
N ILE A 12 -13.38 -7.21 2.27
CA ILE A 12 -14.17 -7.82 3.35
C ILE A 12 -15.65 -7.43 3.23
N ARG A 13 -15.93 -6.22 2.78
CA ARG A 13 -17.28 -5.64 2.62
C ARG A 13 -17.33 -4.67 1.44
N PRO A 14 -18.50 -4.29 0.92
CA PRO A 14 -18.61 -3.22 -0.07
C PRO A 14 -17.87 -1.96 0.40
N THR A 15 -17.32 -1.20 -0.55
CA THR A 15 -16.67 0.08 -0.26
C THR A 15 -17.63 0.96 0.52
N PHE A 16 -17.17 1.47 1.65
CA PHE A 16 -17.91 2.44 2.43
C PHE A 16 -17.70 3.81 1.79
N SER A 17 -18.77 4.56 1.63
CA SER A 17 -18.73 5.96 1.20
C SER A 17 -19.62 6.74 2.14
N ALA A 18 -19.17 7.91 2.55
CA ALA A 18 -19.99 8.82 3.33
C ALA A 18 -19.64 10.27 2.99
N ASP A 19 -20.66 11.11 2.93
CA ASP A 19 -20.54 12.54 2.70
C ASP A 19 -21.18 13.37 3.82
N SER A 20 -21.24 14.69 3.66
CA SER A 20 -21.68 15.63 4.69
C SER A 20 -23.13 15.45 5.13
N GLU A 21 -23.95 14.74 4.35
CA GLU A 21 -25.33 14.41 4.70
C GLU A 21 -25.41 13.14 5.56
N ASP A 22 -24.37 12.31 5.56
CA ASP A 22 -24.30 11.09 6.36
C ASP A 22 -23.89 11.36 7.81
N ALA A 23 -24.67 10.80 8.75
CA ALA A 23 -24.32 10.82 10.17
C ALA A 23 -22.95 10.18 10.47
N ALA A 24 -22.45 9.32 9.58
CA ALA A 24 -21.13 8.73 9.70
C ALA A 24 -20.01 9.78 9.58
N VAL A 25 -20.16 10.80 8.73
CA VAL A 25 -19.17 11.89 8.64
C VAL A 25 -19.10 12.68 9.95
N ASN A 26 -20.23 12.94 10.61
CA ASN A 26 -20.23 13.59 11.94
C ASN A 26 -19.42 12.79 12.98
N HIS A 27 -19.41 11.46 12.90
CA HIS A 27 -18.57 10.64 13.75
C HIS A 27 -17.09 10.74 13.34
N LEU A 28 -16.80 10.65 12.04
CA LEU A 28 -15.43 10.75 11.50
C LEU A 28 -14.80 12.12 11.77
N GLN A 29 -15.57 13.21 11.74
CA GLN A 29 -15.10 14.56 12.07
C GLN A 29 -14.59 14.68 13.51
N LYS A 30 -15.00 13.79 14.43
CA LYS A 30 -14.43 13.74 15.79
C LYS A 30 -12.96 13.31 15.79
N LEU A 31 -12.51 12.61 14.74
CA LEU A 31 -11.14 12.13 14.57
C LEU A 31 -10.36 13.00 13.58
N TYR A 32 -10.94 13.25 12.39
CA TYR A 32 -10.26 13.93 11.28
C TYR A 32 -10.48 15.46 11.26
N GLY A 33 -11.30 15.98 12.18
CA GLY A 33 -11.64 17.39 12.27
C GLY A 33 -12.84 17.79 11.40
N ASN A 34 -13.38 18.97 11.71
CA ASN A 34 -14.63 19.49 11.14
C ASN A 34 -14.57 19.87 9.64
N LYS A 35 -13.38 19.85 9.03
CA LYS A 35 -13.22 20.12 7.60
C LYS A 35 -13.51 18.90 6.72
N LEU A 36 -13.52 17.69 7.30
CA LEU A 36 -13.85 16.48 6.54
C LEU A 36 -15.32 16.51 6.12
N ARG A 37 -15.57 16.40 4.82
CA ARG A 37 -16.91 16.42 4.23
C ARG A 37 -17.24 15.14 3.48
N SER A 38 -16.27 14.48 2.85
CA SER A 38 -16.52 13.23 2.11
C SER A 38 -15.31 12.31 2.06
N VAL A 39 -15.57 11.00 2.21
CA VAL A 39 -14.56 9.95 2.19
C VAL A 39 -15.10 8.65 1.62
N LYS A 40 -14.24 7.88 0.97
CA LYS A 40 -14.46 6.47 0.63
C LYS A 40 -13.42 5.60 1.32
N VAL A 41 -13.84 4.42 1.78
CA VAL A 41 -12.99 3.48 2.50
C VAL A 41 -13.18 2.07 1.95
N ALA A 42 -12.08 1.44 1.56
CA ALA A 42 -12.05 0.02 1.22
C ALA A 42 -11.40 -0.77 2.35
N PHE A 43 -12.12 -1.75 2.88
CA PHE A 43 -11.64 -2.65 3.93
C PHE A 43 -11.17 -3.96 3.29
N LEU A 44 -9.87 -4.21 3.38
CA LEU A 44 -9.20 -5.38 2.85
C LEU A 44 -8.60 -6.20 3.99
N SER A 45 -8.52 -7.51 3.79
CA SER A 45 -7.78 -8.41 4.68
C SER A 45 -6.76 -9.20 3.87
N THR A 46 -5.64 -9.51 4.51
CA THR A 46 -4.76 -10.60 4.11
C THR A 46 -4.98 -11.79 5.07
N GLY A 47 -4.11 -12.81 5.01
CA GLY A 47 -4.13 -13.90 6.00
C GLY A 47 -3.78 -13.42 7.41
N ASN A 48 -3.93 -14.30 8.40
CA ASN A 48 -3.47 -14.07 9.79
C ASN A 48 -3.99 -12.78 10.45
N SER A 49 -5.24 -12.41 10.16
CA SER A 49 -5.91 -11.23 10.76
C SER A 49 -5.23 -9.89 10.49
N VAL A 50 -4.42 -9.78 9.43
CA VAL A 50 -3.85 -8.50 9.00
C VAL A 50 -4.86 -7.74 8.12
N GLY A 51 -5.28 -6.57 8.59
CA GLY A 51 -6.19 -5.67 7.90
C GLY A 51 -5.46 -4.59 7.11
N PHE A 52 -6.03 -4.19 5.99
CA PHE A 52 -5.61 -3.05 5.18
C PHE A 52 -6.82 -2.15 4.95
N GLU A 53 -6.74 -0.90 5.39
CA GLU A 53 -7.76 0.12 5.13
C GLU A 53 -7.21 1.13 4.13
N LEU A 54 -7.88 1.28 2.99
CA LEU A 54 -7.53 2.27 1.98
C LEU A 54 -8.55 3.39 1.99
N PHE A 55 -8.08 4.61 2.20
CA PHE A 55 -8.91 5.81 2.29
C PHE A 55 -8.72 6.69 1.05
N GLU A 56 -9.83 7.12 0.46
CA GLU A 56 -9.89 8.18 -0.55
C GLU A 56 -10.70 9.33 0.05
N PHE A 57 -10.01 10.35 0.58
CA PHE A 57 -10.65 11.60 0.97
C PHE A 57 -10.98 12.39 -0.28
N THR A 58 -12.27 12.66 -0.51
CA THR A 58 -12.74 13.35 -1.71
C THR A 58 -13.14 14.80 -1.44
N ASP A 59 -13.45 15.15 -0.19
CA ASP A 59 -13.68 16.54 0.24
C ASP A 59 -13.24 16.74 1.71
N PRO A 60 -12.15 17.49 1.98
CA PRO A 60 -11.20 17.99 0.99
C PRO A 60 -10.50 16.84 0.26
N PRO A 61 -10.17 16.98 -1.04
CA PRO A 61 -9.53 15.92 -1.79
C PRO A 61 -8.11 15.65 -1.28
N ILE A 62 -7.65 14.40 -1.41
CA ILE A 62 -6.24 14.07 -1.20
C ILE A 62 -5.34 14.96 -2.08
N ARG A 63 -4.19 15.37 -1.52
CA ARG A 63 -3.15 16.00 -2.34
C ARG A 63 -2.61 14.95 -3.30
N LYS A 64 -2.53 15.28 -4.59
CA LYS A 64 -1.85 14.42 -5.54
C LYS A 64 -0.38 14.28 -5.13
N PRO A 65 0.19 13.07 -5.14
CA PRO A 65 1.60 12.91 -4.89
C PRO A 65 2.39 13.61 -5.99
N ASP A 66 3.47 14.31 -5.61
CA ASP A 66 4.44 14.83 -6.57
C ASP A 66 5.33 13.66 -7.01
N LEU A 67 4.91 12.99 -8.08
CA LEU A 67 5.62 11.84 -8.64
C LEU A 67 6.83 12.25 -9.50
N GLU A 68 6.95 13.53 -9.86
CA GLU A 68 8.03 14.07 -10.70
C GLU A 68 9.29 14.29 -9.88
N ASN A 69 9.14 14.88 -8.68
CA ASN A 69 10.24 15.09 -7.75
C ASN A 69 10.40 13.96 -6.72
N TRP A 70 9.60 12.90 -6.82
CA TRP A 70 9.65 11.78 -5.87
C TRP A 70 11.01 11.07 -5.90
N THR A 71 11.67 10.94 -4.75
CA THR A 71 12.86 10.10 -4.58
C THR A 71 12.70 9.10 -3.43
N LEU A 72 13.45 7.99 -3.46
CA LEU A 72 13.47 7.03 -2.36
C LEU A 72 14.14 7.63 -1.12
N GLU A 73 15.18 8.44 -1.35
CA GLU A 73 15.93 9.17 -0.32
C GLU A 73 15.02 10.01 0.55
N GLU A 74 14.14 10.81 -0.04
CA GLU A 74 13.16 11.59 0.73
C GLU A 74 12.20 10.70 1.53
N GLN A 75 11.83 9.53 1.00
CA GLN A 75 10.88 8.64 1.68
C GLN A 75 11.44 8.00 2.94
N TYR A 76 12.74 7.64 2.99
CA TYR A 76 13.34 7.13 4.23
C TYR A 76 13.89 8.25 5.13
N GLN A 77 14.32 9.39 4.57
CA GLN A 77 14.86 10.50 5.37
C GLN A 77 13.78 11.28 6.11
N ARG A 78 12.53 11.30 5.64
CA ARG A 78 11.41 11.98 6.32
C ARG A 78 11.11 11.40 7.72
N GLY A 79 11.58 10.19 8.02
CA GLY A 79 11.30 9.48 9.27
C GLY A 79 9.85 8.98 9.38
N GLY A 80 9.59 8.12 10.37
CA GLY A 80 8.27 7.50 10.58
C GLY A 80 8.04 6.27 9.69
N PHE A 81 6.82 6.13 9.15
CA PHE A 81 6.48 4.99 8.29
C PHE A 81 7.20 5.11 6.94
N PHE A 82 8.03 4.11 6.63
CA PHE A 82 8.79 4.04 5.40
C PHE A 82 8.08 3.19 4.33
N HIS A 83 7.89 1.89 4.59
CA HIS A 83 7.29 0.97 3.63
C HIS A 83 6.55 -0.20 4.30
N ILE A 84 5.75 -0.92 3.50
CA ILE A 84 5.29 -2.28 3.83
C ILE A 84 6.08 -3.30 3.00
N CYS A 85 6.22 -4.51 3.53
CA CYS A 85 6.77 -5.65 2.80
C CYS A 85 5.69 -6.70 2.57
N LEU A 86 5.60 -7.23 1.34
CA LEU A 86 4.68 -8.29 0.95
C LEU A 86 5.47 -9.52 0.48
N THR A 87 5.22 -10.66 1.11
CA THR A 87 5.76 -11.94 0.64
C THR A 87 5.00 -12.41 -0.60
N VAL A 88 5.72 -12.64 -1.70
CA VAL A 88 5.18 -13.15 -2.97
C VAL A 88 6.12 -14.19 -3.58
N PRO A 89 5.63 -15.29 -4.16
CA PRO A 89 6.51 -16.36 -4.66
C PRO A 89 7.49 -15.93 -5.77
N ASP A 90 7.09 -14.97 -6.61
CA ASP A 90 7.90 -14.43 -7.71
C ASP A 90 7.86 -12.89 -7.67
N PRO A 91 8.79 -12.23 -6.95
CA PRO A 91 8.85 -10.78 -6.88
C PRO A 91 9.01 -10.11 -8.24
N ALA A 92 9.85 -10.64 -9.12
CA ALA A 92 10.13 -10.03 -10.43
C ALA A 92 8.92 -10.08 -11.36
N GLY A 93 8.27 -11.24 -11.47
CA GLY A 93 7.04 -11.38 -12.23
C GLY A 93 5.91 -10.51 -11.67
N LYS A 94 5.78 -10.47 -10.34
CA LYS A 94 4.79 -9.61 -9.68
C LYS A 94 5.07 -8.12 -9.92
N CYS A 95 6.33 -7.70 -9.85
CA CYS A 95 6.73 -6.32 -10.15
C CYS A 95 6.34 -5.93 -11.58
N LYS A 96 6.61 -6.81 -12.55
CA LYS A 96 6.20 -6.59 -13.94
C LYS A 96 4.69 -6.41 -14.10
N GLU A 97 3.89 -7.21 -13.38
CA GLU A 97 2.44 -7.09 -13.40
C GLU A 97 1.94 -5.76 -12.82
N VAL A 98 2.48 -5.30 -11.69
CA VAL A 98 2.06 -4.02 -11.10
C VAL A 98 2.58 -2.82 -11.87
N CYS A 99 3.77 -2.90 -12.48
CA CYS A 99 4.29 -1.85 -13.35
C CYS A 99 3.40 -1.65 -14.59
N ALA A 100 2.79 -2.72 -15.10
CA ALA A 100 1.79 -2.62 -16.18
C ALA A 100 0.53 -1.84 -15.76
N ASP A 101 0.26 -1.73 -14.45
CA ASP A 101 -0.89 -1.03 -13.86
C ASP A 101 -0.48 0.32 -13.21
N GLY A 102 0.69 0.87 -13.57
CA GLY A 102 1.12 2.23 -13.21
C GLY A 102 2.09 2.32 -12.03
N ALA A 103 2.54 1.20 -11.46
CA ALA A 103 3.66 1.20 -10.54
C ALA A 103 5.00 1.41 -11.27
N ALA A 104 6.06 1.67 -10.50
CA ALA A 104 7.42 1.74 -11.02
C ALA A 104 8.38 0.99 -10.10
N GLN A 105 9.23 0.12 -10.65
CA GLN A 105 10.29 -0.53 -9.87
C GLN A 105 11.27 0.54 -9.36
N ILE A 106 11.71 0.38 -8.11
CA ILE A 106 12.73 1.21 -7.49
C ILE A 106 14.02 0.41 -7.44
N GLY A 107 15.09 0.95 -8.01
CA GLY A 107 16.40 0.31 -8.04
C GLY A 107 16.40 -1.05 -8.72
N GLU A 108 17.28 -1.94 -8.26
CA GLU A 108 17.47 -3.28 -8.80
C GLU A 108 16.87 -4.35 -7.87
N THR A 109 16.68 -5.56 -8.40
CA THR A 109 16.36 -6.73 -7.57
C THR A 109 17.62 -7.13 -6.79
N ILE A 110 17.49 -7.24 -5.47
CA ILE A 110 18.61 -7.53 -4.57
C ILE A 110 18.52 -8.98 -4.08
N PRO A 111 19.63 -9.73 -4.05
CA PRO A 111 19.66 -11.03 -3.40
C PRO A 111 19.43 -10.87 -1.89
N GLY A 112 18.49 -11.65 -1.35
CA GLY A 112 18.23 -11.80 0.07
C GLY A 112 18.88 -13.05 0.66
N PHE A 113 18.48 -13.43 1.88
CA PHE A 113 18.99 -14.61 2.58
C PHE A 113 18.48 -15.93 1.98
N ASP A 114 19.28 -16.98 2.08
CA ASP A 114 18.93 -18.35 1.64
C ASP A 114 18.40 -18.45 0.20
N GLY A 115 18.98 -17.65 -0.70
CA GLY A 115 18.59 -17.63 -2.12
C GLY A 115 17.27 -16.94 -2.42
N ASN A 116 16.68 -16.26 -1.42
CA ASN A 116 15.52 -15.40 -1.63
C ASN A 116 15.93 -14.09 -2.32
N VAL A 117 14.95 -13.36 -2.84
CA VAL A 117 15.16 -12.05 -3.47
C VAL A 117 14.19 -11.03 -2.91
N GLY A 118 14.68 -9.79 -2.82
CA GLY A 118 13.90 -8.61 -2.45
C GLY A 118 13.95 -7.59 -3.58
N LEU A 119 12.85 -6.87 -3.81
CA LEU A 119 12.84 -5.69 -4.65
C LEU A 119 11.82 -4.69 -4.12
N TYR A 120 11.99 -3.43 -4.50
CA TYR A 120 11.10 -2.35 -4.12
C TYR A 120 10.38 -1.82 -5.35
N PHE A 121 9.15 -1.36 -5.17
CA PHE A 121 8.43 -0.59 -6.17
C PHE A 121 7.66 0.56 -5.52
N ARG A 122 7.40 1.59 -6.32
CA ARG A 122 6.53 2.71 -6.00
C ARG A 122 5.16 2.47 -6.62
N ASP A 123 4.10 2.52 -5.83
CA ASP A 123 2.74 2.46 -6.35
C ASP A 123 2.33 3.77 -7.06
N PRO A 124 1.15 3.82 -7.72
CA PRO A 124 0.67 5.05 -8.38
C PRO A 124 0.43 6.24 -7.45
N TYR A 125 0.40 6.01 -6.12
CA TYR A 125 0.17 7.04 -5.10
C TYR A 125 1.47 7.47 -4.41
N GLY A 126 2.63 6.94 -4.83
CA GLY A 126 3.92 7.28 -4.26
C GLY A 126 4.30 6.48 -3.01
N ASN A 127 3.53 5.44 -2.65
CA ASN A 127 3.85 4.56 -1.54
C ASN A 127 4.99 3.62 -1.92
N VAL A 128 5.89 3.35 -0.96
CA VAL A 128 6.96 2.37 -1.11
C VAL A 128 6.45 1.01 -0.67
N VAL A 129 6.62 0.01 -1.53
CA VAL A 129 6.28 -1.39 -1.25
C VAL A 129 7.46 -2.28 -1.60
N GLU A 130 7.85 -3.12 -0.65
CA GLU A 130 8.83 -4.17 -0.84
C GLU A 130 8.13 -5.48 -1.20
N LEU A 131 8.69 -6.22 -2.15
CA LEU A 131 8.32 -7.59 -2.49
C LEU A 131 9.47 -8.51 -2.10
N MET A 132 9.15 -9.58 -1.37
CA MET A 132 10.13 -10.56 -0.94
C MET A 132 9.68 -11.98 -1.28
N SER A 133 10.61 -12.82 -1.75
CA SER A 133 10.27 -14.20 -2.16
C SER A 133 10.03 -15.17 -1.01
N GLY A 134 10.61 -14.90 0.16
CA GLY A 134 10.53 -15.78 1.32
C GLY A 134 9.56 -15.31 2.39
N ASN A 135 9.18 -16.22 3.28
CA ASN A 135 8.40 -15.91 4.47
C ASN A 135 9.21 -14.94 5.36
N PHE A 136 8.61 -13.78 5.65
CA PHE A 136 9.27 -12.70 6.39
C PHE A 136 9.79 -13.14 7.77
N GLU A 137 8.98 -13.88 8.53
CA GLU A 137 9.37 -14.37 9.86
C GLU A 137 10.54 -15.34 9.77
N GLN A 138 10.48 -16.30 8.84
CA GLN A 138 11.56 -17.28 8.66
C GLN A 138 12.88 -16.65 8.21
N LEU A 139 12.82 -15.64 7.36
CA LEU A 139 14.02 -14.98 6.83
C LEU A 139 14.74 -14.13 7.87
N LEU A 140 14.04 -13.59 8.86
CA LEU A 140 14.65 -12.67 9.83
C LEU A 140 14.79 -13.26 11.23
N ALA A 141 13.96 -14.23 11.61
CA ALA A 141 14.06 -14.87 12.92
C ALA A 141 15.12 -15.98 12.97
N ASN A 142 15.49 -16.55 11.82
CA ASN A 142 16.47 -17.65 11.75
C ASN A 142 17.89 -17.19 11.38
N THR A 143 18.09 -15.90 11.12
CA THR A 143 19.42 -15.32 10.89
C THR A 143 20.05 -15.00 12.25
N ALA A 144 21.03 -15.83 12.65
CA ALA A 144 21.91 -15.59 13.79
C ALA A 144 23.16 -14.82 13.37
#